data_AF-A0A954S595-F1
#
_entry.id   AF-A0A954S595-F1
#
_cell.length_a   1.000
_cell.length_b   1.000
_cell.length_c   1.000
_cell.angle_alpha   90.00
_cell.angle_beta   90.00
_cell.angle_gamma   90.00
#
_symmetry.space_group_name_H-M   'P 1'
#
loop_
_entity.id
_entity.type
_entity.pdbx_description
1 polymer ?
#
loop_
_entity_poly.entity_id
_entity_poly.type
_entity_poly.pdbx_seq_one_letter_code
_entity_poly.pdbx_strand_id
1 'polypeptide(L)'
;MKSRRYSKLRSRSGLTLVEVVAGIALLSTLLVSILMSYGAHAGQIRAARQRMQAIKAADQLLSNWMAQGDLPAVGDQDMLPGSDELVWRMVAVPRDKRVSLPNEVGLIRLEVYQRSNRQNVLTSVDLFTSGAKPTGVML
;
A
#
# COMPACT_ATOMS: atom_id res chain seq x y z
N MET A 1 18.61 -23.97 78.93
CA MET A 1 18.78 -23.90 77.46
C MET A 1 18.06 -22.66 76.93
N LYS A 2 18.80 -21.60 76.53
CA LYS A 2 18.24 -20.36 75.95
C LYS A 2 18.47 -20.36 74.44
N SER A 3 17.41 -20.55 73.67
CA SER A 3 17.41 -20.44 72.20
C SER A 3 17.41 -18.96 71.80
N ARG A 4 18.50 -18.51 71.14
CA ARG A 4 18.61 -17.17 70.53
C ARG A 4 17.89 -17.21 69.17
N ARG A 5 16.74 -16.53 69.07
CA ARG A 5 16.11 -16.23 67.78
C ARG A 5 16.90 -15.12 67.10
N TYR A 6 17.55 -15.43 65.99
CA TYR A 6 18.09 -14.42 65.08
C TYR A 6 16.94 -13.88 64.22
N SER A 7 16.43 -12.69 64.56
CA SER A 7 15.60 -11.91 63.67
C SER A 7 16.47 -11.40 62.51
N LYS A 8 16.29 -11.97 61.32
CA LYS A 8 16.82 -11.37 60.08
C LYS A 8 16.10 -10.04 59.86
N LEU A 9 16.74 -8.95 60.25
CA LEU A 9 16.33 -7.61 59.84
C LEU A 9 16.42 -7.53 58.31
N ARG A 10 15.26 -7.43 57.65
CA ARG A 10 15.20 -7.09 56.23
C ARG A 10 15.78 -5.70 56.05
N SER A 11 16.96 -5.61 55.43
CA SER A 11 17.48 -4.37 54.89
C SER A 11 16.47 -3.84 53.87
N ARG A 12 15.79 -2.74 54.20
CA ARG A 12 15.11 -1.91 53.20
C ARG A 12 16.21 -1.20 52.43
N SER A 13 16.72 -1.85 51.39
CA SER A 13 17.65 -1.24 50.44
C SER A 13 16.91 -0.10 49.74
N GLY A 14 17.27 1.15 50.07
CA GLY A 14 16.79 2.31 49.32
C GLY A 14 17.28 2.23 47.88
N LEU A 15 16.42 2.62 46.95
CA LEU A 15 16.78 2.76 45.53
C LEU A 15 17.95 3.73 45.42
N THR A 16 19.03 3.30 44.78
CA THR A 16 20.19 4.18 44.59
C THR A 16 19.87 5.18 43.47
N LEU A 17 20.44 6.39 43.55
CA LEU A 17 20.29 7.41 42.49
C LEU A 17 20.69 6.85 41.11
N VAL A 18 21.75 6.04 41.08
CA VAL A 18 22.26 5.39 39.86
C VAL A 18 21.21 4.46 39.24
N GLU A 19 20.50 3.69 40.06
CA GLU A 19 19.47 2.76 39.59
C GLU A 19 18.24 3.49 39.05
N VAL A 20 17.82 4.60 39.67
CA VAL A 20 16.75 5.47 39.15
C VAL A 20 17.14 6.06 37.80
N VAL A 21 18.35 6.60 37.68
CA VAL A 21 18.85 7.18 36.43
C VAL A 21 18.94 6.13 35.33
N ALA A 22 19.45 4.93 35.65
CA ALA A 22 19.49 3.81 34.71
C ALA A 22 18.08 3.40 34.26
N GLY A 23 17.12 3.33 35.18
CA GLY A 23 15.72 3.04 34.86
C GLY A 23 15.10 4.07 33.92
N ILE A 24 15.30 5.36 34.18
CA ILE A 24 14.81 6.45 33.31
C ILE A 24 15.46 6.38 31.93
N ALA A 25 16.77 6.12 31.87
CA ALA A 25 17.49 5.98 30.61
C ALA A 25 16.95 4.82 29.76
N LEU A 26 16.73 3.65 30.38
CA LEU A 26 16.14 2.49 29.71
C LEU A 26 14.70 2.72 29.25
N LEU A 27 13.90 3.40 30.07
CA LEU A 27 12.50 3.69 29.72
C LEU A 27 12.42 4.71 28.57
N SER A 28 13.31 5.69 28.56
CA SER A 28 13.42 6.69 27.49
C SER A 28 13.81 6.04 26.16
N THR A 29 14.82 5.17 26.14
CA THR A 29 15.23 4.47 24.92
C THR A 29 14.15 3.53 24.41
N LEU A 30 13.46 2.82 25.30
CA LEU A 30 12.31 1.99 24.94
C LEU A 30 11.20 2.80 24.29
N LEU A 31 10.85 3.95 24.87
CA LEU A 31 9.80 4.83 24.35
C LEU A 31 10.14 5.35 22.93
N VAL A 32 11.38 5.78 22.72
CA VAL A 32 11.85 6.25 21.40
C VAL A 32 11.77 5.13 20.36
N SER A 33 12.19 3.90 20.72
CA SER A 33 12.11 2.73 19.84
C SER A 33 10.66 2.43 19.41
N ILE A 34 9.71 2.48 20.36
CA ILE A 34 8.28 2.27 20.07
C ILE A 34 7.75 3.36 19.13
N LEU A 35 8.10 4.63 19.37
CA LEU A 35 7.66 5.74 18.52
C LEU A 35 8.19 5.61 17.08
N MET A 36 9.46 5.24 16.92
CA MET A 36 10.06 5.02 15.60
C MET A 36 9.37 3.87 14.86
N SER A 37 9.09 2.77 15.55
CA SER A 37 8.35 1.63 15.00
C SER A 37 6.94 2.04 14.56
N TYR A 38 6.23 2.82 15.38
CA TYR A 38 4.91 3.32 15.05
C TYR A 38 4.91 4.22 13.79
N GLY A 39 5.90 5.11 13.68
CA GLY A 39 6.05 5.98 12.51
C GLY A 39 6.19 5.19 11.19
N ALA A 40 6.97 4.12 11.21
CA ALA A 40 7.14 3.25 10.04
C ALA A 40 5.83 2.57 9.62
N HIS A 41 5.07 2.04 10.60
CA HIS A 41 3.79 1.38 10.33
C HIS A 41 2.70 2.35 9.88
N ALA A 42 2.68 3.59 10.39
CA ALA A 42 1.70 4.60 9.98
C ALA A 42 1.81 4.92 8.49
N GLY A 43 3.04 4.99 7.95
CA GLY A 43 3.28 5.18 6.51
C GLY A 43 2.74 4.02 5.67
N GLN A 44 3.00 2.78 6.11
CA GLN A 44 2.51 1.57 5.43
C GLN A 44 0.98 1.51 5.40
N ILE A 45 0.32 1.86 6.51
CA ILE A 45 -1.15 1.89 6.58
C ILE A 45 -1.72 2.92 5.61
N ARG A 46 -1.13 4.11 5.51
CA ARG A 46 -1.59 5.15 4.57
C ARG A 46 -1.45 4.69 3.12
N ALA A 47 -0.31 4.12 2.75
CA ALA A 47 -0.07 3.60 1.41
C ALA A 47 -1.04 2.45 1.06
N ALA A 48 -1.28 1.53 2.00
CA ALA A 48 -2.23 0.44 1.83
C ALA A 48 -3.67 0.95 1.63
N ARG A 49 -4.09 1.94 2.42
CA ARG A 49 -5.42 2.57 2.28
C ARG A 49 -5.58 3.24 0.92
N GLN A 50 -4.58 3.98 0.46
CA GLN A 50 -4.60 4.62 -0.87
C GLN A 50 -4.72 3.58 -1.99
N ARG A 51 -3.94 2.49 -1.93
CA ARG A 51 -4.06 1.39 -2.90
C ARG A 51 -5.43 0.73 -2.89
N MET A 52 -5.97 0.45 -1.70
CA MET A 52 -7.30 -0.16 -1.57
C MET A 52 -8.41 0.74 -2.16
N GLN A 53 -8.32 2.06 -1.96
CA GLN A 53 -9.24 3.02 -2.58
C GLN A 53 -9.11 3.03 -4.10
N ALA A 54 -7.88 3.03 -4.63
CA ALA A 54 -7.63 3.00 -6.06
C ALA A 54 -8.16 1.71 -6.71
N ILE A 55 -7.95 0.54 -6.08
CA ILE A 55 -8.48 -0.74 -6.54
C ILE A 55 -10.01 -0.71 -6.58
N LYS A 56 -10.65 -0.30 -5.49
CA LYS A 56 -12.12 -0.27 -5.41
C LYS A 56 -12.72 0.63 -6.50
N ALA A 57 -12.11 1.78 -6.76
CA ALA A 57 -12.57 2.70 -7.80
C ALA A 57 -12.28 2.18 -9.22
N ALA A 58 -11.15 1.50 -9.42
CA ALA A 58 -10.87 0.80 -10.68
C ALA A 58 -11.91 -0.30 -10.96
N ASP A 59 -12.23 -1.12 -9.95
CA ASP A 59 -13.26 -2.17 -10.08
C ASP A 59 -14.63 -1.58 -10.42
N GLN A 60 -15.00 -0.45 -9.81
CA GLN A 60 -16.25 0.24 -10.12
C GLN A 60 -16.27 0.78 -11.56
N LEU A 61 -15.17 1.39 -12.02
CA LEU A 61 -15.05 1.85 -13.41
C LEU A 61 -15.17 0.68 -14.39
N LEU A 62 -14.41 -0.39 -14.17
CA LEU A 62 -14.46 -1.58 -15.00
C LEU A 62 -15.86 -2.19 -15.01
N SER A 63 -16.51 -2.30 -13.85
CA SER A 63 -17.88 -2.80 -13.75
C SER A 63 -18.85 -1.95 -14.57
N ASN A 64 -18.70 -0.62 -14.53
CA ASN A 64 -19.57 0.29 -15.28
C ASN A 64 -19.35 0.16 -16.80
N TRP A 65 -18.09 0.13 -17.25
CA TRP A 65 -17.74 -0.05 -18.67
C TRP A 65 -18.21 -1.42 -19.19
N MET A 66 -17.99 -2.49 -18.43
CA MET A 66 -18.49 -3.82 -18.78
C MET A 66 -20.01 -3.89 -18.83
N ALA A 67 -20.72 -3.20 -17.92
CA ALA A 67 -22.18 -3.13 -17.94
C ALA A 67 -22.72 -2.35 -19.17
N GLN A 68 -21.98 -1.33 -19.62
CA GLN A 68 -22.31 -0.55 -20.81
C GLN A 68 -21.89 -1.26 -22.11
N GLY A 69 -20.97 -2.24 -22.02
CA GLY A 69 -20.39 -2.90 -23.17
C GLY A 69 -19.41 -2.03 -23.95
N ASP A 70 -18.95 -0.92 -23.37
CA ASP A 70 -18.08 0.06 -24.01
C ASP A 70 -16.84 0.30 -23.14
N LEU A 71 -15.68 -0.05 -23.69
CA LEU A 71 -14.38 0.13 -23.05
C LEU A 71 -13.71 1.37 -23.65
N PRO A 72 -13.08 2.25 -22.82
CA PRO A 72 -12.34 3.38 -23.35
C PRO A 72 -11.20 2.94 -24.27
N ALA A 73 -10.85 3.81 -25.22
CA ALA A 73 -9.80 3.55 -26.18
C ALA A 73 -8.41 3.61 -25.51
N VAL A 74 -7.42 2.97 -26.13
CA VAL A 74 -6.03 3.10 -25.69
C VAL A 74 -5.58 4.55 -25.83
N GLY A 75 -4.98 5.09 -24.77
CA GLY A 75 -4.59 6.50 -24.68
C GLY A 75 -5.60 7.38 -23.95
N ASP A 76 -6.83 6.90 -23.76
CA ASP A 76 -7.82 7.61 -22.95
C ASP A 76 -7.37 7.69 -21.50
N GLN A 77 -7.64 8.83 -20.89
CA GLN A 77 -7.37 9.11 -19.49
C GLN A 77 -8.37 10.11 -18.97
N ASP A 78 -8.77 9.95 -17.71
CA ASP A 78 -9.61 10.93 -17.03
C ASP A 78 -9.42 10.83 -15.50
N MET A 79 -10.02 11.76 -14.77
CA MET A 79 -10.08 11.72 -13.32
C MET A 79 -10.86 10.49 -12.85
N LEU A 80 -10.38 9.89 -11.77
CA LEU A 80 -11.06 8.77 -11.14
C LEU A 80 -12.30 9.27 -10.41
N PRO A 81 -13.50 8.72 -10.68
CA PRO A 81 -14.72 9.14 -9.99
C PRO A 81 -14.57 9.03 -8.46
N GLY A 82 -14.87 10.12 -7.75
CA GLY A 82 -14.76 10.18 -6.29
C GLY A 82 -13.36 10.48 -5.75
N SER A 83 -12.41 10.90 -6.59
CA SER A 83 -11.09 11.39 -6.15
C SER A 83 -10.59 12.56 -6.98
N ASP A 84 -10.08 13.59 -6.30
CA ASP A 84 -9.44 14.75 -6.96
C ASP A 84 -7.94 14.51 -7.28
N GLU A 85 -7.37 13.46 -6.69
CA GLU A 85 -5.94 13.17 -6.73
C GLU A 85 -5.60 11.95 -7.59
N LEU A 86 -6.58 11.15 -7.99
CA LEU A 86 -6.37 9.94 -8.77
C LEU A 86 -6.84 10.12 -10.21
N VAL A 87 -6.05 9.57 -11.13
CA VAL A 87 -6.31 9.60 -12.57
C VAL A 87 -6.17 8.18 -13.08
N TRP A 88 -7.05 7.79 -14.02
CA TRP A 88 -6.93 6.53 -14.73
C TRP A 88 -6.43 6.76 -16.16
N ARG A 89 -5.80 5.74 -16.74
CA ARG A 89 -5.46 5.73 -18.17
C ARG A 89 -5.51 4.32 -18.74
N MET A 90 -5.78 4.22 -20.04
CA MET A 90 -5.72 2.97 -20.80
C MET A 90 -4.42 2.89 -21.59
N VAL A 91 -3.68 1.79 -21.41
CA VAL A 91 -2.36 1.57 -22.01
C VAL A 91 -2.40 0.25 -22.77
N ALA A 92 -1.89 0.24 -24.01
CA ALA A 92 -1.68 -1.02 -24.72
C ALA A 92 -0.52 -1.78 -24.09
N VAL A 93 -0.73 -3.06 -23.78
CA VAL A 93 0.36 -3.91 -23.30
C VAL A 93 1.04 -4.54 -24.52
N PRO A 94 2.35 -4.33 -24.71
CA PRO A 94 3.09 -4.96 -25.80
C PRO A 94 2.94 -6.47 -25.72
N ARG A 95 2.62 -7.10 -26.85
CA ARG A 95 2.49 -8.56 -26.91
C ARG A 95 3.86 -9.19 -26.70
N ASP A 96 4.00 -10.01 -25.66
CA ASP A 96 5.20 -10.83 -25.52
C ASP A 96 5.19 -11.91 -26.60
N LYS A 97 6.21 -11.90 -27.46
CA LYS A 97 6.38 -12.90 -28.53
C LYS A 97 6.61 -14.31 -27.99
N ARG A 98 6.91 -14.45 -26.69
CA ARG A 98 7.09 -15.75 -26.02
C ARG A 98 5.78 -16.42 -25.61
N VAL A 99 4.68 -15.67 -25.55
CA VAL A 99 3.35 -16.19 -25.18
C VAL A 99 2.48 -16.23 -26.43
N SER A 100 2.16 -17.45 -26.89
CA SER A 100 1.29 -17.67 -28.05
C SER A 100 -0.18 -17.39 -27.69
N LEU A 101 -0.56 -16.12 -27.69
CA LEU A 101 -1.97 -15.70 -27.65
C LEU A 101 -2.56 -15.74 -29.07
N PRO A 102 -3.79 -16.23 -29.27
CA PRO A 102 -4.48 -16.18 -30.57
C PRO A 102 -4.50 -14.74 -31.10
N ASN A 103 -4.27 -14.51 -32.39
CA ASN A 103 -4.13 -13.16 -32.99
C ASN A 103 -5.34 -12.23 -32.78
N GLU A 104 -6.48 -12.79 -32.38
CA GLU A 104 -7.74 -12.09 -32.12
C GLU A 104 -7.85 -11.53 -30.70
N VAL A 105 -6.91 -11.91 -29.80
CA VAL A 105 -6.89 -11.45 -28.41
C VAL A 105 -5.90 -10.30 -28.24
N GLY A 106 -6.44 -9.13 -27.91
CA GLY A 106 -5.70 -7.94 -27.49
C GLY A 106 -5.53 -7.90 -25.97
N LEU A 107 -4.46 -7.23 -25.50
CA LEU A 107 -4.23 -6.97 -24.08
C LEU A 107 -4.16 -5.46 -23.86
N ILE A 108 -5.06 -4.95 -23.04
CA ILE A 108 -5.12 -3.54 -22.65
C ILE A 108 -5.02 -3.47 -21.14
N ARG A 109 -4.29 -2.48 -20.62
CA ARG A 109 -4.09 -2.25 -19.19
C ARG A 109 -4.77 -0.96 -18.78
N LEU A 110 -5.64 -1.06 -17.79
CA LEU A 110 -6.09 0.08 -17.01
C LEU A 110 -5.05 0.36 -15.93
N GLU A 111 -4.50 1.57 -15.89
CA GLU A 111 -3.63 2.02 -14.81
C GLU A 111 -4.29 3.14 -14.03
N VAL A 112 -4.21 3.08 -12.70
CA VAL A 112 -4.63 4.17 -11.81
C VAL A 112 -3.41 4.69 -11.07
N TYR A 113 -3.19 6.00 -11.13
CA TYR A 113 -2.01 6.66 -10.59
C TYR A 113 -2.36 7.98 -9.90
N GLN A 114 -1.42 8.51 -9.13
CA GLN A 114 -1.58 9.82 -8.49
C GLN A 114 -1.32 10.95 -9.48
N ARG A 115 -2.21 11.94 -9.52
CA ARG A 115 -2.11 13.13 -10.38
C ARG A 115 -0.79 13.88 -10.19
N SER A 116 -0.31 13.96 -8.95
CA SER A 116 0.96 14.62 -8.59
C SER A 116 2.18 13.83 -9.06
N ASN A 117 2.08 12.52 -9.24
CA ASN A 117 3.16 11.65 -9.68
C ASN A 117 2.65 10.54 -10.59
N ARG A 118 2.70 10.80 -11.91
CA ARG A 118 2.24 9.88 -12.95
C ARG A 118 2.98 8.55 -13.02
N GLN A 119 4.18 8.46 -12.42
CA GLN A 119 4.95 7.22 -12.38
C GLN A 119 4.55 6.34 -11.20
N ASN A 120 3.85 6.88 -10.20
CA ASN A 120 3.36 6.12 -9.05
C ASN A 120 2.01 5.46 -9.40
N VAL A 121 2.09 4.36 -10.13
CA VAL A 121 0.93 3.51 -10.41
C VAL A 121 0.52 2.79 -9.11
N LEU A 122 -0.67 3.11 -8.62
CA LEU A 122 -1.21 2.52 -7.40
C LEU A 122 -1.81 1.14 -7.65
N THR A 123 -2.44 0.97 -8.81
CA THR A 123 -3.00 -0.31 -9.26
C THR A 123 -3.03 -0.36 -10.78
N SER A 124 -2.94 -1.57 -11.33
CA SER A 124 -3.10 -1.85 -12.74
C SER A 124 -3.93 -3.10 -12.94
N VAL A 125 -4.86 -3.07 -13.89
CA VAL A 125 -5.71 -4.21 -14.24
C VAL A 125 -5.54 -4.52 -15.72
N ASP A 126 -5.19 -5.77 -16.02
CA ASP A 126 -5.02 -6.27 -17.37
C ASP A 126 -6.33 -6.86 -17.89
N LEU A 127 -6.78 -6.38 -19.05
CA LEU A 127 -8.02 -6.76 -19.72
C LEU A 127 -7.70 -7.45 -21.03
N PHE A 128 -8.31 -8.61 -21.23
CA PHE A 128 -8.27 -9.32 -22.51
C PHE A 128 -9.46 -8.91 -23.36
N THR A 129 -9.20 -8.40 -24.55
CA THR A 129 -10.25 -8.07 -25.51
C THR A 129 -10.27 -9.12 -26.62
N SER A 130 -11.45 -9.61 -26.98
CA SER A 130 -11.64 -10.53 -28.10
C SER A 130 -12.27 -9.75 -29.26
N GLY A 131 -11.52 -9.59 -30.35
CA GLY A 131 -11.99 -8.89 -31.54
C GLY A 131 -11.42 -7.48 -31.69
N ALA A 132 -10.91 -7.23 -32.90
CA ALA A 132 -10.36 -5.99 -33.42
C ALA A 132 -9.05 -5.49 -32.76
N LYS A 133 -8.05 -5.33 -33.64
CA LYS A 133 -6.78 -4.62 -33.43
C LYS A 133 -7.06 -3.34 -32.63
N PRO A 134 -6.30 -3.02 -31.55
CA PRO A 134 -6.49 -1.76 -30.83
C PRO A 134 -6.23 -0.61 -31.81
N THR A 135 -7.32 -0.01 -32.29
CA THR A 135 -7.31 1.10 -33.24
C THR A 135 -6.73 2.30 -32.50
N GLY A 136 -5.45 2.61 -32.76
CA GLY A 136 -4.77 3.74 -32.13
C GLY A 136 -3.25 3.67 -32.13
N VAL A 137 -2.64 2.50 -32.34
CA VAL A 137 -1.18 2.39 -32.46
C VAL A 137 -0.76 2.34 -33.93
N MET A 138 -0.63 3.52 -34.55
CA MET A 138 0.25 3.69 -35.71
C MET A 138 1.69 3.62 -35.19
N LEU A 139 2.36 2.49 -35.43
CA LEU A 139 3.82 2.42 -35.49
C LEU A 139 4.30 3.05 -36.80
#